data_AF-A0A0B7J0L2-F1
#
_entry.id   AF-A0A0B7J0L2-F1
#
_cell.length_a   1.000
_cell.length_b   1.000
_cell.length_c   1.000
_cell.angle_alpha   90.00
_cell.angle_beta   90.00
_cell.angle_gamma   90.00
#
_symmetry.space_group_name_H-M   'P 1'
#
loop_
_entity.id
_entity.type
_entity.pdbx_description
1 polymer ?
#
loop_
_entity_poly.entity_id
_entity_poly.type
_entity_poly.pdbx_seq_one_letter_code
_entity_poly.pdbx_strand_id
1 'polypeptide(L)'
;METKDDISNIVAKRLRQARKRAEISQEKLGILAGIDEFSASARINQYERGKHVPDLKTLERLADVLGTPAPYFYATDDDLAEYILKFKRQN
;
A
#
# COMPACT_ATOMS: atom_id res chain seq x y z
N MET A 1 -9.00 9.57 -19.23
CA MET A 1 -8.77 10.32 -17.98
C MET A 1 -9.14 9.37 -16.87
N GLU A 2 -8.17 8.84 -16.12
CA GLU A 2 -8.46 7.94 -15.01
C GLU A 2 -9.21 8.71 -13.92
N THR A 3 -10.28 8.13 -13.40
CA THR A 3 -11.13 8.76 -12.40
C THR A 3 -10.52 8.60 -11.01
N LYS A 4 -10.93 9.44 -10.05
CA LYS A 4 -10.51 9.31 -8.64
C LYS A 4 -10.81 7.93 -8.05
N ASP A 5 -11.89 7.29 -8.52
CA ASP A 5 -12.30 5.95 -8.11
C ASP A 5 -11.35 4.88 -8.65
N ASP A 6 -10.84 5.05 -9.88
CA ASP A 6 -9.82 4.16 -10.46
C ASP A 6 -8.53 4.17 -9.64
N ILE A 7 -8.05 5.36 -9.25
CA ILE A 7 -6.83 5.51 -8.44
C ILE A 7 -7.01 4.85 -7.07
N SER A 8 -8.16 5.07 -6.42
CA SER A 8 -8.46 4.45 -5.12
C SER A 8 -8.43 2.92 -5.21
N ASN A 9 -9.01 2.37 -6.29
CA ASN A 9 -9.03 0.93 -6.54
C ASN A 9 -7.62 0.35 -6.75
N ILE A 10 -6.74 1.08 -7.45
CA ILE A 10 -5.36 0.65 -7.68
C ILE A 10 -4.54 0.66 -6.39
N VAL A 11 -4.59 1.74 -5.63
CA VAL A 11 -3.88 1.83 -4.33
C VAL A 11 -4.37 0.74 -3.38
N ALA A 12 -5.68 0.52 -3.31
CA ALA A 12 -6.28 -0.54 -2.50
C ALA A 12 -5.80 -1.94 -2.91
N LYS A 13 -5.82 -2.25 -4.22
CA LYS A 13 -5.31 -3.52 -4.78
C LYS A 13 -3.86 -3.74 -4.39
N ARG A 14 -2.99 -2.75 -4.62
CA ARG A 14 -1.54 -2.85 -4.38
C ARG A 14 -1.21 -2.97 -2.90
N LEU A 15 -1.84 -2.17 -2.05
CA LEU A 15 -1.64 -2.25 -0.61
C LEU A 15 -1.95 -3.66 -0.08
N ARG A 16 -3.09 -4.23 -0.48
CA ARG A 16 -3.49 -5.58 -0.08
C ARG A 16 -2.52 -6.64 -0.59
N GLN A 17 -2.03 -6.50 -1.82
CA GLN A 17 -1.03 -7.42 -2.38
C GLN A 17 0.29 -7.37 -1.62
N ALA A 18 0.84 -6.18 -1.38
CA ALA A 18 2.08 -6.00 -0.63
C ALA A 18 1.95 -6.54 0.80
N ARG A 19 0.85 -6.24 1.50
CA ARG A 19 0.61 -6.79 2.86
C ARG A 19 0.57 -8.31 2.87
N LYS A 20 -0.12 -8.92 1.91
CA LYS A 20 -0.18 -10.38 1.81
C LYS A 20 1.18 -11.00 1.51
N ARG A 21 1.99 -10.38 0.63
CA ARG A 21 3.39 -10.81 0.36
C ARG A 21 4.27 -10.72 1.62
N ALA A 22 4.02 -9.75 2.48
CA ALA A 22 4.71 -9.58 3.77
C ALA A 22 4.16 -10.47 4.90
N GLU A 23 3.07 -11.22 4.67
CA GLU A 23 2.46 -12.17 5.63
C GLU A 23 2.09 -11.57 7.00
N ILE A 24 1.69 -10.29 7.03
CA ILE A 24 1.25 -9.61 8.26
C ILE A 24 -0.25 -9.28 8.26
N SER A 25 -0.86 -9.23 9.44
CA SER A 25 -2.26 -8.80 9.59
C SER A 25 -2.44 -7.32 9.26
N GLN A 26 -3.68 -6.89 8.99
CA GLN A 26 -4.01 -5.48 8.80
C GLN A 26 -3.68 -4.65 10.05
N GLU A 27 -3.98 -5.19 11.22
CA GLU A 27 -3.64 -4.59 12.52
C GLU A 27 -2.14 -4.39 12.67
N LYS A 28 -1.34 -5.44 12.45
CA LYS A 28 0.12 -5.38 12.54
C LYS A 28 0.71 -4.36 11.56
N LEU A 29 0.22 -4.32 10.31
CA LEU A 29 0.64 -3.31 9.34
C LEU A 29 0.33 -1.89 9.86
N GLY A 30 -0.88 -1.67 10.35
CA GLY A 30 -1.30 -0.35 10.83
C GLY A 30 -0.44 0.14 12.00
N ILE A 31 -0.22 -0.72 12.99
CA ILE A 31 0.62 -0.42 14.17
C ILE A 31 2.06 -0.09 13.74
N LEU A 32 2.66 -0.93 12.89
CA LEU A 32 4.03 -0.71 12.40
C LEU A 32 4.16 0.57 11.56
N ALA A 33 3.10 0.97 10.87
CA ALA A 33 3.07 2.23 10.11
C ALA A 33 2.77 3.47 10.98
N GLY A 34 2.63 3.30 12.29
CA GLY A 34 2.35 4.38 13.25
C GLY A 34 0.89 4.84 13.24
N ILE A 35 -0.05 3.95 12.92
CA ILE A 35 -1.48 4.16 13.18
C ILE A 35 -1.76 3.68 14.61
N ASP A 36 -2.58 4.44 15.33
CA ASP A 36 -3.05 4.09 16.67
C ASP A 36 -3.63 2.67 16.73
N GLU A 37 -3.21 1.88 17.71
CA GLU A 37 -3.50 0.45 17.85
C GLU A 37 -5.01 0.15 17.80
N PHE A 38 -5.83 0.95 18.49
CA PHE A 38 -7.28 0.78 18.54
C PHE A 38 -7.98 1.05 17.21
N SER A 39 -7.29 1.71 16.27
CA SER A 39 -7.82 2.05 14.95
C SER A 39 -7.08 1.39 13.78
N ALA A 40 -5.98 0.68 14.06
CA ALA A 40 -5.05 0.16 13.05
C ALA A 40 -5.72 -0.78 12.04
N SER A 41 -6.40 -1.82 12.53
CA SER A 41 -7.08 -2.81 11.68
C SER A 41 -8.16 -2.15 10.81
N ALA A 42 -9.01 -1.31 11.42
CA ALA A 42 -10.08 -0.61 10.74
C ALA A 42 -9.55 0.34 9.66
N ARG A 43 -8.48 1.09 9.95
CA ARG A 43 -7.88 2.04 9.01
C ARG A 43 -7.28 1.34 7.80
N ILE A 44 -6.49 0.29 8.00
CA ILE A 44 -5.91 -0.49 6.89
C ILE A 44 -7.01 -1.16 6.08
N ASN A 45 -8.05 -1.71 6.71
CA ASN A 45 -9.19 -2.28 5.99
C ASN A 45 -9.90 -1.24 5.10
N GLN A 46 -10.05 0.00 5.55
CA GLN A 46 -10.64 1.07 4.72
C GLN A 46 -9.77 1.37 3.49
N TYR A 47 -8.45 1.36 3.65
CA TYR A 47 -7.51 1.53 2.54
C TYR A 47 -7.55 0.35 1.56
N GLU A 48 -7.50 -0.90 2.04
CA GLU A 48 -7.56 -2.10 1.19
C GLU A 48 -8.90 -2.30 0.47
N ARG A 49 -9.96 -1.58 0.89
CA ARG A 49 -11.27 -1.54 0.23
C ARG A 49 -11.47 -0.33 -0.67
N GLY A 50 -10.49 0.57 -0.76
CA GLY A 50 -10.60 1.81 -1.54
C GLY A 50 -11.61 2.82 -0.97
N LYS A 51 -12.05 2.65 0.29
CA LYS A 51 -12.95 3.62 0.94
C LYS A 51 -12.24 4.94 1.23
N HIS A 52 -10.95 4.85 1.56
CA HIS A 52 -10.06 5.98 1.72
C HIS A 52 -8.75 5.69 1.01
N VAL A 53 -8.14 6.74 0.46
CA VAL A 53 -6.78 6.68 -0.09
C VAL A 53 -5.86 7.29 0.96
N PRO A 54 -4.81 6.58 1.41
CA PRO A 54 -3.83 7.18 2.29
C PRO A 54 -3.11 8.33 1.57
N ASP A 55 -2.70 9.35 2.31
CA ASP A 55 -1.82 10.38 1.76
C ASP A 55 -0.43 9.82 1.45
N LEU A 56 0.37 10.58 0.71
CA LEU A 56 1.71 10.16 0.29
C LEU A 56 2.59 9.76 1.49
N LYS A 57 2.58 10.55 2.56
CA LYS A 57 3.37 10.29 3.76
C LYS A 57 2.97 9.00 4.46
N THR A 58 1.68 8.67 4.46
CA THR A 58 1.18 7.39 4.99
C THR A 58 1.54 6.24 4.06
N LEU A 59 1.45 6.43 2.74
CA LEU A 59 1.91 5.43 1.77
C LEU A 59 3.40 5.14 1.89
N GLU A 60 4.25 6.13 2.10
CA GLU A 60 5.69 5.95 2.34
C GLU A 60 5.95 5.09 3.58
N ARG A 61 5.30 5.39 4.71
CA ARG A 61 5.40 4.57 5.93
C ARG A 61 4.93 3.13 5.71
N LEU A 62 3.85 2.95 4.97
CA LEU A 62 3.36 1.61 4.60
C LEU A 62 4.37 0.90 3.69
N ALA A 63 4.98 1.61 2.74
CA ALA A 63 6.01 1.09 1.84
C ALA A 63 7.22 0.57 2.63
N ASP A 64 7.70 1.36 3.59
CA ASP A 64 8.83 1.01 4.46
C ASP A 64 8.56 -0.27 5.25
N VAL A 65 7.38 -0.37 5.88
CA VAL A 65 6.97 -1.58 6.63
C VAL A 65 6.87 -2.80 5.73
N LEU A 66 6.37 -2.62 4.50
CA LEU A 66 6.14 -3.70 3.54
C LEU A 66 7.38 -4.05 2.71
N GLY A 67 8.47 -3.30 2.84
CA GLY A 67 9.69 -3.50 2.04
C GLY A 67 9.46 -3.29 0.54
N THR A 68 8.58 -2.35 0.17
CA THR A 68 8.21 -2.08 -1.23
C THR A 68 8.47 -0.61 -1.58
N PRO A 69 8.89 -0.26 -2.81
CA PRO A 69 8.97 1.14 -3.22
C PRO A 69 7.59 1.80 -3.26
N ALA A 70 7.44 3.02 -2.72
CA ALA A 70 6.16 3.75 -2.72
C ALA A 70 5.47 3.85 -4.12
N PRO A 71 6.18 4.00 -5.25
CA PRO A 71 5.56 3.99 -6.58
C PRO A 71 4.77 2.71 -6.90
N TYR A 72 5.06 1.58 -6.24
CA TYR A 72 4.33 0.32 -6.39
C TYR A 72 2.82 0.51 -6.18
N PHE A 73 2.42 1.37 -5.24
CA PHE A 73 1.01 1.58 -4.91
C PHE A 73 0.21 2.24 -6.02
N TYR A 74 0.87 2.90 -6.98
CA TYR A 74 0.23 3.56 -8.11
C TYR A 74 0.39 2.79 -9.43
N ALA A 75 1.06 1.64 -9.43
CA ALA A 75 1.26 0.85 -10.64
C ALA A 75 -0.06 0.21 -11.09
N THR A 76 -0.67 0.72 -12.16
CA THR A 76 -1.94 0.20 -12.71
C THR A 76 -1.74 -1.16 -13.38
N ASP A 77 -0.63 -1.30 -14.12
CA ASP A 77 -0.20 -2.51 -14.79
C ASP A 77 0.49 -3.50 -13.83
N ASP A 78 0.16 -4.79 -13.95
CA ASP A 78 0.68 -5.84 -13.08
C ASP A 78 2.15 -6.19 -13.37
N ASP A 79 2.59 -6.11 -14.63
CA ASP A 79 3.99 -6.36 -15.00
C ASP A 79 4.88 -5.23 -14.49
N LEU A 80 4.46 -3.97 -14.67
CA LEU A 80 5.15 -2.80 -14.12
C LEU A 80 5.26 -2.87 -12.60
N ALA A 81 4.19 -3.28 -11.91
CA ALA A 81 4.21 -3.44 -10.46
C ALA A 81 5.28 -4.46 -10.03
N GLU A 82 5.42 -5.57 -10.75
CA GLU A 82 6.44 -6.59 -10.48
C GLU A 82 7.86 -6.08 -10.79
N TYR A 83 8.04 -5.29 -11.86
CA TYR A 83 9.32 -4.62 -12.13
C TYR A 83 9.71 -3.64 -11.02
N ILE A 84 8.77 -2.85 -10.51
CA ILE A 84 9.01 -1.93 -9.40
C ILE A 84 9.48 -2.69 -8.16
N LEU A 85 8.85 -3.82 -7.82
CA LEU A 85 9.29 -4.63 -6.68
C LEU A 85 10.71 -5.19 -6.84
N LYS A 86 11.13 -5.45 -8.07
CA LYS A 86 12.48 -5.92 -8.39
C LYS A 86 13.49 -4.78 -8.58
N PHE A 87 13.05 -3.53 -8.58
CA PHE A 87 13.91 -2.38 -8.79
C PHE A 87 14.95 -2.31 -7.68
N LYS A 88 16.21 -2.50 -8.07
CA LYS A 88 17.37 -2.23 -7.21
C LYS A 88 17.98 -0.92 -7.68
N ARG A 89 18.18 0.00 -6.73
CA ARG A 89 18.89 1.25 -7.01
C ARG A 89 20.29 0.87 -7.49
N GLN A 90 20.60 1.18 -8.75
CA GLN A 90 21.96 1.06 -9.27
C GLN A 90 22.73 2.23 -8.67
N ASN A 91 23.71 1.92 -7.81
CA ASN A 91 24.69 2.89 -7.35
C ASN A 91 25.78 3.05 -8.41
#